data_AF-A0AAV9MH64-F1
#
_entry.id   AF-A0AAV9MH64-F1
#
_cell.length_a   1.000
_cell.length_b   1.000
_cell.length_c   1.000
_cell.angle_alpha   90.00
_cell.angle_beta   90.00
_cell.angle_gamma   90.00
#
_symmetry.space_group_name_H-M   'P 1'
#
loop_
_entity.id
_entity.type
_entity.pdbx_description
1 polymer ?
#
loop_
_entity_poly.entity_id
_entity_poly.type
_entity_poly.pdbx_seq_one_letter_code
_entity_poly.pdbx_strand_id
1 'polypeptide(L)' 'MRYLVHGRLPEDPQVRAHLKRRAPRFIFCEGKLVHHSYERLFLWCLEKRESQQTMEEAHSGTYEAY' A
#
# COMPACT_ATOMS: atom_id res chain seq x y z
N MET A 1 7.35 5.00 -0.19
CA MET A 1 7.86 4.18 0.94
C MET A 1 9.01 4.82 1.74
N ARG A 2 9.33 6.12 1.62
CA ARG A 2 10.45 6.70 2.41
C ARG A 2 10.18 6.74 3.92
N TYR A 3 8.92 6.85 4.34
CA TYR A 3 8.57 6.88 5.76
C TYR A 3 8.71 5.52 6.45
N LEU A 4 8.13 4.46 5.88
CA LEU A 4 8.16 3.13 6.49
C LEU A 4 9.56 2.49 6.45
N VAL A 5 10.36 2.82 5.44
CA VAL A 5 11.72 2.24 5.28
C VAL A 5 12.80 3.11 5.94
N HIS A 6 12.66 4.45 5.94
CA HIS A 6 13.71 5.36 6.41
C HIS A 6 13.25 6.36 7.48
N GLY A 7 12.02 6.26 7.99
CA GLY A 7 11.47 7.18 8.99
C GLY A 7 11.22 8.61 8.49
N ARG A 8 11.43 8.89 7.20
CA ARG A 8 11.33 10.25 6.65
C ARG A 8 9.89 10.62 6.26
N LEU A 9 9.35 11.62 6.94
CA LEU A 9 8.05 12.20 6.62
C LEU A 9 8.17 13.32 5.57
N PRO A 10 7.14 13.53 4.73
CA PRO A 10 7.07 14.70 3.86
C PRO A 10 6.93 16.01 4.63
N GLU A 11 7.39 17.10 4.03
CA GLU A 11 7.27 18.45 4.59
C GLU A 11 5.81 18.91 4.60
N ASP A 12 5.04 18.59 3.56
CA ASP A 12 3.63 18.90 3.46
C ASP A 12 2.85 18.37 4.69
N PRO A 13 2.20 19.25 5.48
CA PRO A 13 1.49 18.85 6.69
C PRO A 13 0.31 17.89 6.44
N GLN A 14 -0.41 18.05 5.32
CA GLN A 14 -1.56 17.22 4.98
C GLN A 14 -1.11 15.80 4.61
N VAL A 15 -0.09 15.70 3.75
CA VAL A 15 0.48 14.40 3.36
C VAL A 15 1.09 13.71 4.58
N ARG A 16 1.76 14.46 5.46
CA ARG A 16 2.32 13.96 6.71
C ARG A 16 1.23 13.38 7.63
N ALA A 17 0.14 14.13 7.85
CA ALA A 17 -0.98 13.68 8.69
C ALA A 17 -1.64 12.42 8.11
N HIS A 18 -1.85 12.39 6.79
CA HIS A 18 -2.41 11.23 6.09
C HIS A 18 -1.52 9.99 6.22
N LEU A 19 -0.21 10.14 6.04
CA LEU A 19 0.75 9.05 6.20
C LEU A 19 0.76 8.53 7.63
N LYS A 20 0.84 9.40 8.65
CA LYS A 20 0.80 8.99 10.06
C LYS A 20 -0.46 8.19 10.41
N ARG A 21 -1.62 8.59 9.88
CA ARG A 21 -2.90 7.89 10.10
C ARG A 21 -2.96 6.51 9.43
N ARG A 22 -2.29 6.34 8.30
CA ARG A 22 -2.33 5.08 7.52
C ARG A 22 -1.21 4.11 7.86
N ALA A 23 -0.02 4.61 8.17
CA ALA A 23 1.19 3.84 8.36
C ALA A 23 1.10 2.70 9.39
N PRO A 24 0.41 2.82 10.54
CA PRO A 24 0.31 1.72 11.50
C PRO A 24 -0.32 0.44 10.96
N ARG A 25 -1.03 0.52 9.83
CA ARG A 25 -1.61 -0.65 9.14
C ARG A 25 -0.63 -1.35 8.19
N PHE A 26 0.58 -0.86 8.06
CA PHE A 26 1.55 -1.39 7.10
C PHE A 26 2.85 -1.81 7.79
N ILE A 27 3.43 -2.89 7.29
CA ILE A 27 4.70 -3.44 7.74
C ILE A 27 5.58 -3.64 6.51
N PHE A 28 6.89 -3.41 6.65
CA PHE A 28 7.86 -3.72 5.61
C PHE A 28 8.56 -5.04 5.96
N CYS A 29 8.33 -6.08 5.17
CA CYS A 29 8.85 -7.43 5.38
C CYS A 29 9.52 -7.91 4.09
N GLU A 30 10.78 -8.35 4.18
CA GLU A 30 11.52 -8.95 3.06
C GLU A 30 11.49 -8.13 1.76
N GLY A 31 11.62 -6.80 1.86
CA GLY A 31 11.61 -5.91 0.69
C GLY A 31 10.21 -5.55 0.17
N LYS A 32 9.16 -6.14 0.74
CA LYS A 32 7.76 -5.94 0.33
C LYS A 32 6.94 -5.26 1.42
N LEU A 33 5.92 -4.53 0.99
CA LEU A 33 4.98 -3.91 1.91
C LEU A 33 3.80 -4.86 2.16
N VAL A 34 3.47 -5.06 3.42
CA VAL A 34 2.34 -5.88 3.87
C VAL A 34 1.33 -4.97 4.54
N HIS A 35 0.05 -5.13 4.20
CA HIS A 35 -1.07 -4.52 4.90
C HIS A 35 -1.58 -5.49 5.97
N HIS A 36 -1.63 -5.02 7.22
CA HIS A 36 -2.29 -5.70 8.32
C HIS A 36 -3.79 -5.45 8.22
N SER A 37 -4.52 -6.43 7.67
CA SER A 37 -5.98 -6.35 7.55
C SER A 37 -6.66 -6.49 8.90
N TYR A 38 -7.92 -6.03 8.98
CA TYR A 38 -8.75 -6.21 10.18
C TYR A 38 -8.99 -7.69 10.52
N GLU A 39 -8.96 -8.56 9.51
CA GLU A 39 -9.17 -10.01 9.64
C GLU A 39 -7.91 -10.77 10.06
N ARG A 40 -6.86 -10.05 10.50
CA ARG A 40 -5.54 -10.61 10.84
C ARG A 40 -4.86 -11.32 9.67
N LEU A 41 -5.28 -11.02 8.43
CA LEU A 41 -4.62 -11.48 7.23
C LEU A 41 -3.57 -10.44 6.81
N PHE A 42 -2.38 -10.93 6.49
CA PHE A 42 -1.31 -10.13 5.92
C PHE A 42 -1.45 -10.14 4.40
N LEU A 43 -1.79 -8.99 3.84
CA LEU A 43 -1.95 -8.83 2.39
C LEU A 43 -0.71 -8.19 1.80
N TRP A 44 -0.10 -8.83 0.81
CA TRP A 44 0.99 -8.23 0.05
C TRP A 44 0.47 -7.06 -0.76
N CYS A 45 1.13 -5.91 -0.62
CA CYS A 45 0.80 -4.76 -1.44
C CYS A 45 1.37 -4.95 -2.85
N LEU A 46 0.55 -4.62 -3.83
CA LEU A 46 0.95 -4.55 -5.23
C LEU A 46 1.96 -3.42 -5.43
N GLU A 47 2.89 -3.64 -6.36
CA GLU A 47 3.72 -2.55 -6.86
C GLU A 47 2.88 -1.52 -7.59
N LYS A 48 3.43 -0.32 -7.82
CA LYS A 48 2.69 0.76 -8.49
C LYS A 48 2.12 0.30 -9.84
N ARG A 49 2.91 -0.41 -10.64
CA ARG A 49 2.49 -0.88 -11.97
C ARG A 49 1.36 -1.91 -11.85
N GLU A 50 1.54 -2.92 -11.01
CA GLU A 50 0.52 -3.93 -10.74
C GLU A 50 -0.77 -3.29 -10.22
N SER A 51 -0.67 -2.34 -9.28
CA SER A 51 -1.83 -1.65 -8.74
C SER A 51 -2.59 -0.85 -9.80
N GLN A 52 -1.90 -0.24 -10.77
CA GLN A 52 -2.54 0.49 -11.85
C GLN A 52 -3.28 -0.47 -12.80
N GLN A 53 -2.61 -1.55 -13.19
CA GLN A 53 -3.19 -2.58 -14.05
C GLN A 53 -4.41 -3.24 -13.39
N THR A 54 -4.30 -3.69 -12.13
CA THR A 54 -5.41 -4.31 -11.41
C THR A 54 -6.61 -3.36 -11.27
N MET A 55 -6.37 -2.06 -11.03
CA MET A 55 -7.46 -1.09 -10.97
C MET A 55 -8.12 -0.88 -12.34
N GLU A 56 -7.35 -0.89 -13.42
CA GLU A 56 -7.87 -0.79 -14.79
C GLU A 56 -8.69 -2.03 -15.17
N GLU A 57 -8.19 -3.23 -14.89
CA GLU A 57 -8.90 -4.50 -15.13
C GLU A 57 -10.19 -4.60 -14.31
N ALA A 58 -10.13 -4.22 -13.02
CA ALA A 58 -11.29 -4.23 -12.13
C ALA A 58 -12.38 -3.26 -12.60
N HIS A 59 -12.00 -2.07 -13.10
CA HIS A 59 -12.97 -1.11 -13.64
C HIS A 59 -13.46 -1.47 -15.05
N SER A 60 -12.64 -2.12 -15.86
CA SER A 60 -13.00 -2.57 -17.21
C SER A 60 -13.85 -3.84 -17.20
N GLY A 61 -13.97 -4.51 -16.05
CA GLY A 61 -14.66 -5.79 -15.92
C GLY A 61 -13.91 -6.94 -16.59
N THR A 62 -12.63 -6.75 -16.92
CA THR A 62 -11.77 -7.73 -17.62
C THR A 62 -10.94 -8.55 -16.64
N TYR A 63 -11.33 -8.61 -15.37
CA TYR A 63 -10.60 -9.38 -14.37
C TYR A 63 -10.76 -10.88 -14.66
N GLU A 64 -9.75 -11.48 -15.30
CA GLU A 64 -9.66 -12.92 -15.49
C GLU A 64 -9.15 -13.57 -14.20
N ALA A 65 -10.03 -14.30 -13.51
CA ALA A 65 -9.62 -15.16 -12.41
C ALA A 65 -8.88 -16.37 -12.98
N TYR A 66 -7.56 -16.39 -12.84
CA TYR A 66 -6.71 -17.56 -13.10
C TYR A 66 -6.82 -18.61 -11.98
#